data_AF-E5KI98-F1
#
_entry.id   AF-E5KI98-F1
#
_cell.length_a   1.000
_cell.length_b   1.000
_cell.length_c   1.000
_cell.angle_alpha   90.00
_cell.angle_beta   90.00
_cell.angle_gamma   90.00
#
_symmetry.space_group_name_H-M   'P 1'
#
loop_
_entity.id
_entity.type
_entity.pdbx_description
1 polymer ?
#
loop_
_entity_poly.entity_id
_entity_poly.type
_entity_poly.pdbx_seq_one_letter_code
_entity_poly.pdbx_strand_id
1 'polypeptide(L)' 'YENPRPSTGIHRFVLALFRQLRRQTINAPERRQNFVTRDFAEFYNLGLPVAAIYFNCQRE' A
#
# COMPACT_ATOMS: atom_id res chain seq x y z
N TYR A 1 3.18 6.50 -9.35
CA TYR A 1 1.94 6.82 -8.61
C TYR A 1 0.82 6.90 -9.63
N GLU A 2 -0.37 6.39 -9.31
CA GLU A 2 -1.55 6.41 -10.19
C GLU A 2 -2.68 7.09 -9.40
N ASN A 3 -3.34 8.08 -10.00
CA ASN A 3 -4.32 8.90 -9.30
C ASN A 3 -5.59 8.09 -8.95
N PRO A 4 -6.14 8.22 -7.72
CA PRO A 4 -7.42 7.65 -7.33
C PRO A 4 -8.55 7.98 -8.31
N ARG A 5 -9.26 6.96 -8.82
CA ARG A 5 -10.46 7.11 -9.66
C ARG A 5 -11.56 6.11 -9.25
N PRO A 6 -12.15 6.26 -8.05
CA PRO A 6 -13.20 5.34 -7.59
C PRO A 6 -14.43 5.39 -8.50
N SER A 7 -14.97 4.22 -8.86
CA SER A 7 -16.16 4.10 -9.72
C SER A 7 -17.47 4.13 -8.93
N THR A 8 -17.49 3.54 -7.74
CA THR A 8 -18.70 3.36 -6.92
C THR A 8 -18.38 3.48 -5.44
N GLY A 9 -19.18 4.26 -4.70
CA GLY A 9 -19.08 4.37 -3.24
C GLY A 9 -17.87 5.16 -2.74
N ILE A 10 -17.63 5.11 -1.44
CA ILE A 10 -16.51 5.77 -0.76
C ILE A 10 -15.37 4.77 -0.57
N HIS A 11 -14.20 5.11 -1.09
CA HIS A 11 -12.99 4.29 -1.02
C HIS A 11 -11.99 4.88 -0.04
N ARG A 12 -11.30 4.03 0.70
CA ARG A 12 -10.16 4.42 1.55
C ARG A 12 -8.87 4.25 0.77
N PHE A 13 -8.09 5.31 0.66
CA PHE A 13 -6.75 5.27 0.10
C PHE A 13 -5.74 5.33 1.25
N VAL A 14 -4.96 4.27 1.40
CA VAL A 14 -4.06 4.07 2.53
C VAL A 14 -2.62 4.32 2.10
N LEU A 15 -1.91 5.12 2.88
CA LEU A 15 -0.46 5.27 2.81
C LEU A 15 0.14 4.59 4.04
N ALA A 16 0.97 3.57 3.84
CA ALA A 16 1.66 2.84 4.90
C ALA A 16 3.17 2.93 4.70
N LEU A 17 3.88 3.33 5.75
CA LEU A 17 5.34 3.45 5.76
C LEU A 17 5.94 2.29 6.55
N PHE A 18 6.96 1.65 5.98
CA PHE A 18 7.67 0.54 6.58
C PHE A 18 9.16 0.85 6.70
N ARG A 19 9.79 0.36 7.77
CA ARG A 19 11.24 0.47 7.96
C ARG A 19 11.94 -0.73 7.32
N GLN A 20 12.77 -0.48 6.32
CA GLN A 20 13.59 -1.52 5.71
C GLN A 20 14.80 -1.87 6.59
N LEU A 21 15.14 -3.15 6.68
CA LEU A 21 16.35 -3.62 7.36
C LEU A 21 17.62 -3.34 6.52
N ARG A 22 17.49 -3.33 5.19
CA ARG A 22 18.59 -3.09 4.24
C ARG A 22 18.09 -2.30 3.03
N ARG A 23 19.00 -1.57 2.38
CA ARG A 23 18.70 -0.83 1.14
C ARG A 23 18.58 -1.80 -0.04
N GLN A 24 17.75 -1.45 -1.03
CA GLN A 24 17.63 -2.14 -2.32
C GLN A 24 17.21 -3.62 -2.24
N THR A 25 16.41 -4.01 -1.24
CA THR A 25 15.94 -5.40 -1.07
C THR A 25 14.49 -5.64 -1.51
N ILE A 26 13.78 -4.61 -1.99
CA ILE A 26 12.35 -4.67 -2.29
C ILE A 26 12.13 -4.53 -3.79
N ASN A 27 11.36 -5.46 -4.36
CA ASN A 27 10.88 -5.37 -5.74
C ASN A 27 9.38 -5.02 -5.74
N ALA A 28 8.94 -4.35 -6.80
CA ALA A 28 7.53 -4.07 -7.00
C ALA A 28 6.76 -5.36 -7.35
N PRO A 29 5.49 -5.49 -6.92
CA PRO A 29 4.62 -6.55 -7.41
C PRO A 29 4.36 -6.38 -8.92
N GLU A 30 4.16 -7.49 -9.62
CA GLU A 30 3.89 -7.48 -11.07
C GLU A 30 2.52 -6.89 -11.42
N ARG A 31 1.56 -6.97 -10.49
CA ARG A 31 0.16 -6.57 -10.68
C ARG A 31 -0.29 -5.68 -9.52
N ARG A 32 -1.18 -4.72 -9.83
CA ARG A 32 -1.75 -3.79 -8.85
C ARG A 32 -2.96 -4.38 -8.13
N GLN A 33 -3.79 -5.12 -8.85
CA GLN A 33 -4.99 -5.76 -8.34
C GLN A 33 -4.64 -6.90 -7.38
N ASN A 34 -5.50 -7.11 -6.38
CA ASN A 34 -5.34 -8.14 -5.35
C ASN A 34 -4.03 -8.05 -4.56
N PHE A 35 -3.44 -6.86 -4.46
CA PHE A 35 -2.29 -6.62 -3.59
C PHE A 35 -2.69 -6.68 -2.12
N VAL A 36 -1.97 -7.47 -1.32
CA VAL A 36 -2.16 -7.59 0.13
C VAL A 36 -0.95 -7.04 0.86
N THR A 37 -1.12 -5.90 1.55
CA THR A 37 -0.03 -5.20 2.25
C THR A 37 0.62 -6.06 3.33
N ARG A 38 -0.16 -6.93 3.99
CA ARG A 38 0.33 -7.81 5.06
C ARG A 38 1.32 -8.85 4.53
N ASP A 39 0.91 -9.57 3.48
CA ASP A 39 1.74 -10.59 2.84
C ASP A 39 3.01 -9.99 2.26
N PHE A 40 2.92 -8.77 1.68
CA PHE A 40 4.09 -8.04 1.20
C PHE A 40 5.07 -7.68 2.34
N ALA A 41 4.56 -7.22 3.48
CA ALA A 41 5.38 -6.90 4.64
C ALA A 41 6.04 -8.14 5.24
N GLU A 42 5.35 -9.28 5.26
CA GLU A 42 5.89 -10.56 5.71
C GLU A 42 6.99 -11.06 4.75
N PHE A 43 6.72 -11.10 3.45
CA PHE A 43 7.68 -11.55 2.44
C PHE A 43 9.00 -10.77 2.47
N TYR A 44 8.94 -9.45 2.65
CA TYR A 44 10.12 -8.59 2.73
C TYR A 44 10.67 -8.36 4.14
N ASN A 45 10.14 -9.07 5.16
CA ASN A 45 10.55 -8.92 6.56
C ASN A 45 10.50 -7.46 7.06
N LEU A 46 9.45 -6.74 6.68
CA LEU A 46 9.24 -5.33 7.03
C LEU A 46 8.64 -5.14 8.43
N GLY A 47 8.03 -6.19 8.99
CA GLY A 47 7.32 -6.12 10.26
C GLY A 47 6.06 -5.26 10.18
N LEU A 48 5.73 -4.60 11.29
CA LEU A 48 4.58 -3.68 11.36
C LEU A 48 4.90 -2.32 10.70
N PRO A 49 3.90 -1.64 10.12
CA PRO A 49 4.09 -0.28 9.62
C PRO A 49 4.50 0.66 10.76
N VAL A 50 5.46 1.54 10.48
CA VAL A 50 5.90 2.58 11.44
C VAL A 50 4.98 3.81 11.42
N ALA A 51 4.23 3.99 10.35
CA ALA A 51 3.17 4.98 10.23
C ALA A 51 2.15 4.50 9.20
N ALA A 52 0.88 4.86 9.40
CA ALA A 52 -0.16 4.67 8.41
C ALA A 52 -1.18 5.81 8.50
N ILE A 53 -1.60 6.33 7.36
CA ILE A 53 -2.71 7.28 7.25
C ILE A 53 -3.64 6.82 6.13
N TYR A 54 -4.89 7.27 6.17
CA TYR A 54 -5.80 7.08 5.06
C TYR A 54 -6.66 8.32 4.84
N PHE A 55 -7.16 8.47 3.63
CA PHE A 55 -8.20 9.43 3.31
C PHE A 55 -9.32 8.74 2.52
N ASN A 56 -10.51 9.33 2.56
CA ASN A 56 -11.64 8.88 1.79
C ASN A 56 -11.68 9.62 0.44
N CYS A 57 -12.03 8.89 -0.61
CA CYS A 57 -12.27 9.45 -1.93
C CYS A 57 -13.46 8.73 -2.56
N GLN A 58 -14.31 9.48 -3.24
CA GLN A 58 -15.46 8.98 -3.98
C GLN A 58 -15.46 9.60 -5.37
N ARG A 59 -16.29 9.07 -6.26
CA ARG A 59 -16.46 9.67 -7.60
C ARG A 59 -16.99 11.10 -7.43
N GLU A 60 -16.45 12.03 -8.21
CA GLU A 60 -17.04 13.36 -8.37
C GLU A 60 -18.46 13.26 -8.97
#